data_AF-A0A7S6TZN5-F1
#
_entry.id   AF-A0A7S6TZN5-F1
#
_cell.length_a   1.000
_cell.length_b   1.000
_cell.length_c   1.000
_cell.angle_alpha   90.00
_cell.angle_beta   90.00
_cell.angle_gamma   90.00
#
_symmetry.space_group_name_H-M   'P 1'
#
loop_
_entity.id
_entity.type
_entity.pdbx_description
1 polymer ?
#
loop_
_entity_poly.entity_id
_entity_poly.type
_entity_poly.pdbx_seq_one_letter_code
_entity_poly.pdbx_strand_id
1 'polypeptide(L)'
;MTYTPDDVWRLLSELIVAQKETERRFQETERLLKEQSQETEHRFQETERLLKERSQETEHRFQETERFLKQQAQATDKQIKQVSQQLDKLGNHLDEFVEWQIRPAVVALFQQRGIDVYELYPELSTQRGGEGLEIDLLVVNDTEAVLIEVKSKPNQADVDKHLQGLEKFKRLMPRYTDVQAMGAVAGMVVTNEVRDYAYGQGLFVLGLCGDDVVILNEPDFQPRKW
;
A
#
# COMPACT_ATOMS: atom_id res chain seq x y z
N MET A 1 -87.09 -59.13 28.20
CA MET A 1 -87.82 -58.26 27.27
C MET A 1 -87.85 -58.94 25.92
N THR A 2 -89.02 -59.23 25.39
CA THR A 2 -89.20 -59.85 24.07
C THR A 2 -89.46 -58.74 23.06
N TYR A 3 -88.52 -58.51 22.15
CA TYR A 3 -88.72 -57.57 21.04
C TYR A 3 -89.84 -58.07 20.14
N THR A 4 -90.78 -57.20 19.77
CA THR A 4 -91.82 -57.54 18.78
C THR A 4 -91.26 -57.39 17.37
N PRO A 5 -91.81 -58.08 16.36
CA PRO A 5 -91.42 -57.91 14.96
C PRO A 5 -91.45 -56.44 14.49
N ASP A 6 -92.38 -55.63 15.01
CA ASP A 6 -92.48 -54.19 14.71
C ASP A 6 -91.34 -53.37 15.32
N ASP A 7 -90.88 -53.72 16.54
CA ASP A 7 -89.71 -53.09 17.15
C ASP A 7 -88.43 -53.36 16.34
N VAL A 8 -88.29 -54.57 15.80
CA VAL A 8 -87.16 -54.94 14.92
C VAL A 8 -87.22 -54.16 13.60
N TRP A 9 -88.40 -53.99 13.01
CA TRP A 9 -88.56 -53.23 11.76
C TRP A 9 -88.29 -51.73 11.93
N ARG A 10 -88.68 -51.15 13.08
CA ARG A 10 -88.34 -49.77 13.45
C ARG A 10 -86.84 -49.57 13.58
N LEU A 11 -86.15 -50.45 14.32
CA LEU A 11 -84.69 -50.39 14.50
C LEU A 11 -83.94 -50.57 13.18
N LEU A 12 -84.40 -51.46 12.29
CA LEU A 12 -83.84 -51.61 10.94
C LEU A 12 -84.02 -50.35 10.09
N SER A 13 -85.19 -49.70 10.19
CA SER A 13 -85.48 -48.46 9.48
C SER A 13 -84.59 -47.31 9.97
N GLU A 14 -84.43 -47.17 11.29
CA GLU A 14 -83.53 -46.20 11.92
C GLU A 14 -82.06 -46.44 11.54
N LEU A 15 -81.62 -47.71 11.52
CA LEU A 15 -80.28 -48.10 11.09
C LEU A 15 -80.02 -47.75 9.62
N ILE A 16 -80.99 -47.95 8.73
CA ILE A 16 -80.87 -47.57 7.31
C ILE A 16 -80.75 -46.06 7.15
N VAL A 17 -81.51 -45.27 7.92
CA VAL A 17 -81.41 -43.80 7.91
C VAL A 17 -80.05 -43.34 8.44
N ALA A 18 -79.60 -43.89 9.56
CA ALA A 18 -78.29 -43.59 10.13
C ALA A 18 -77.14 -43.97 9.19
N GLN A 19 -77.24 -45.09 8.46
CA GLN A 19 -76.25 -45.51 7.48
C GLN A 19 -76.22 -44.55 6.27
N LYS A 20 -77.38 -44.11 5.76
CA LYS A 20 -77.46 -43.10 4.71
C LYS A 20 -76.88 -41.75 5.13
N GLU A 21 -77.10 -41.35 6.38
CA GLU A 21 -76.52 -40.11 6.92
C GLU A 21 -75.00 -40.24 7.09
N THR A 22 -74.51 -41.39 7.54
CA THR A 22 -73.08 -41.70 7.63
C THR A 22 -72.41 -41.65 6.25
N GLU A 23 -73.02 -42.25 5.24
CA GLU A 23 -72.53 -42.22 3.85
C GLU A 23 -72.45 -40.78 3.32
N ARG A 24 -73.47 -39.95 3.57
CA ARG A 24 -73.44 -38.53 3.18
C ARG A 24 -72.33 -37.76 3.87
N ARG A 25 -72.16 -37.93 5.18
CA ARG A 25 -71.08 -37.29 5.95
C ARG A 25 -69.71 -37.76 5.48
N PHE A 26 -69.57 -39.03 5.11
CA PHE A 26 -68.34 -39.58 4.55
C PHE A 26 -68.00 -38.93 3.21
N GLN A 27 -68.96 -38.85 2.28
CA GLN A 27 -68.79 -38.17 0.99
C GLN A 27 -68.45 -36.68 1.14
N GLU A 28 -69.07 -35.99 2.09
CA GLU A 28 -68.76 -34.60 2.41
C GLU A 28 -67.35 -34.44 2.99
N THR A 29 -66.93 -35.36 3.86
CA THR A 29 -65.58 -35.39 4.43
C THR A 29 -64.53 -35.65 3.36
N GLU A 30 -64.76 -36.62 2.46
CA GLU A 30 -63.86 -36.89 1.32
C GLU A 30 -63.73 -35.68 0.40
N ARG A 31 -64.84 -34.98 0.14
CA ARG A 31 -64.84 -33.76 -0.67
C ARG A 31 -64.03 -32.65 -0.01
N LEU A 32 -64.27 -32.37 1.28
CA LEU A 32 -63.51 -31.37 2.03
C LEU A 32 -62.02 -31.72 2.10
N LEU A 33 -61.68 -33.00 2.32
CA LEU A 33 -60.30 -33.46 2.35
C LEU A 33 -59.62 -33.28 0.99
N LYS A 34 -60.33 -33.56 -0.11
CA LYS A 34 -59.83 -33.34 -1.46
C LYS A 34 -59.60 -31.86 -1.75
N GLU A 35 -60.54 -31.00 -1.39
CA GLU A 35 -60.43 -29.54 -1.54
C GLU A 35 -59.25 -29.00 -0.71
N GLN A 36 -59.11 -29.41 0.55
CA GLN A 36 -57.97 -29.04 1.40
C GLN A 36 -56.63 -29.54 0.86
N SER A 37 -56.58 -30.76 0.34
CA SER A 37 -55.37 -31.32 -0.27
C SER A 37 -54.95 -30.53 -1.51
N GLN A 38 -55.91 -30.16 -2.37
CA GLN A 38 -55.65 -29.32 -3.54
C GLN A 38 -55.19 -27.91 -3.16
N GLU A 39 -55.81 -27.30 -2.15
CA GLU A 39 -55.41 -25.98 -1.65
C GLU A 39 -54.00 -26.02 -1.05
N THR A 40 -53.67 -27.07 -0.29
CA THR A 40 -52.35 -27.26 0.30
C THR A 40 -51.29 -27.42 -0.78
N GLU A 41 -51.56 -28.23 -1.81
CA GLU A 41 -50.66 -28.42 -2.95
C GLU A 41 -50.42 -27.10 -3.69
N HIS A 42 -51.48 -26.32 -3.95
CA HIS A 42 -51.35 -25.01 -4.59
C HIS A 42 -50.48 -24.04 -3.75
N ARG A 43 -50.76 -23.95 -2.44
CA ARG A 43 -49.97 -23.10 -1.52
C ARG A 43 -48.51 -23.54 -1.45
N PHE A 44 -48.25 -24.85 -1.50
CA PHE A 44 -46.90 -25.39 -1.51
C PHE A 44 -46.15 -24.98 -2.79
N GLN A 45 -46.76 -25.19 -3.96
CA GLN A 45 -46.19 -24.79 -5.26
C GLN A 45 -45.93 -23.28 -5.35
N GLU A 46 -46.84 -22.45 -4.84
CA GLU A 46 -46.66 -21.00 -4.76
C GLU A 46 -45.49 -20.62 -3.84
N THR A 47 -45.37 -21.30 -2.70
CA THR A 47 -44.25 -21.09 -1.75
C THR A 47 -42.91 -21.48 -2.38
N GLU A 48 -42.83 -22.64 -3.04
CA GLU A 48 -41.61 -23.07 -3.74
C GLU A 48 -41.21 -22.08 -4.84
N ARG A 49 -42.18 -21.56 -5.60
CA ARG A 49 -41.93 -20.55 -6.63
C ARG A 49 -41.38 -19.26 -6.03
N LEU A 50 -42.01 -18.75 -4.97
CA LEU A 50 -41.55 -17.54 -4.29
C LEU A 50 -40.15 -17.71 -3.68
N LEU A 51 -39.86 -18.87 -3.09
CA LEU A 51 -38.54 -19.20 -2.57
C LEU A 51 -37.48 -19.23 -3.67
N LYS A 52 -37.80 -19.85 -4.82
CA LYS A 52 -36.90 -19.90 -5.98
C LYS A 52 -36.62 -18.51 -6.53
N GLU A 53 -37.65 -17.68 -6.71
CA GLU A 53 -37.51 -16.30 -7.20
C GLU A 53 -36.66 -15.46 -6.22
N ARG A 54 -36.90 -15.54 -4.91
CA ARG A 54 -36.08 -14.85 -3.91
C ARG A 54 -34.65 -15.34 -3.85
N SER A 55 -34.43 -16.64 -4.01
CA SER A 55 -33.08 -17.21 -4.04
C SER A 55 -32.29 -16.68 -5.24
N GLN A 56 -32.91 -16.63 -6.43
CA GLN A 56 -32.30 -16.08 -7.64
C GLN A 56 -32.01 -14.58 -7.50
N GLU A 57 -32.94 -13.82 -6.92
CA GLU A 57 -32.73 -12.39 -6.67
C GLU A 57 -31.57 -12.15 -5.68
N THR A 58 -31.51 -12.95 -4.62
CA THR A 58 -30.43 -12.86 -3.62
C THR A 58 -29.07 -13.18 -4.24
N GLU A 59 -29.00 -14.23 -5.07
CA GLU A 59 -27.79 -14.60 -5.80
C GLU A 59 -27.35 -13.48 -6.75
N HIS A 60 -28.28 -12.88 -7.50
CA HIS A 60 -27.96 -11.76 -8.39
C HIS A 60 -27.41 -10.55 -7.61
N ARG A 61 -28.08 -10.15 -6.52
CA ARG A 61 -27.63 -9.05 -5.66
C ARG A 61 -26.26 -9.34 -5.03
N PHE A 62 -26.00 -10.58 -4.65
CA PHE A 62 -24.71 -10.99 -4.12
C PHE A 62 -23.61 -10.85 -5.18
N GLN A 63 -23.83 -11.35 -6.40
CA GLN A 63 -22.89 -11.22 -7.51
C GLN A 63 -22.63 -9.76 -7.91
N GLU A 64 -23.66 -8.91 -7.92
CA GLU A 64 -23.49 -7.47 -8.14
C GLU A 64 -22.67 -6.81 -7.04
N THR A 65 -22.93 -7.16 -5.78
CA THR A 65 -22.18 -6.65 -4.64
C THR A 65 -20.71 -7.09 -4.72
N GLU A 66 -20.44 -8.36 -5.04
CA GLU A 66 -19.09 -8.87 -5.20
C GLU A 66 -18.34 -8.15 -6.34
N ARG A 67 -18.99 -7.95 -7.49
CA ARG A 67 -18.42 -7.18 -8.60
C ARG A 67 -18.12 -5.74 -8.22
N PHE A 68 -19.06 -5.07 -7.55
CA PHE A 68 -18.88 -3.71 -7.08
C PHE A 68 -17.71 -3.60 -6.10
N LEU A 69 -17.66 -4.48 -5.09
CA LEU A 69 -16.56 -4.51 -4.11
C LEU A 69 -15.22 -4.75 -4.79
N LYS A 70 -15.15 -5.69 -5.73
CA LYS A 70 -13.92 -5.97 -6.50
C LYS A 70 -13.47 -4.76 -7.31
N GLN A 71 -14.40 -4.08 -7.98
CA GLN A 71 -14.09 -2.85 -8.74
C GLN A 71 -13.62 -1.73 -7.81
N GLN A 72 -14.28 -1.56 -6.66
CA GLN A 72 -13.91 -0.54 -5.68
C GLN A 72 -12.52 -0.81 -5.10
N ALA A 73 -12.23 -2.07 -4.72
CA ALA A 73 -10.90 -2.46 -4.24
C ALA A 73 -9.81 -2.17 -5.30
N GLN A 74 -10.05 -2.53 -6.57
CA GLN A 74 -9.10 -2.24 -7.64
C GLN A 74 -8.91 -0.74 -7.90
N ALA A 75 -9.97 0.06 -7.77
CA ALA A 75 -9.88 1.52 -7.89
C ALA A 75 -9.06 2.12 -6.74
N THR A 76 -9.33 1.68 -5.51
CA THR A 76 -8.59 2.09 -4.31
C THR A 76 -7.11 1.71 -4.41
N ASP A 77 -6.78 0.49 -4.85
CA ASP A 77 -5.39 0.06 -5.06
C ASP A 77 -4.66 0.95 -6.07
N LYS A 78 -5.34 1.35 -7.16
CA LYS A 78 -4.78 2.28 -8.15
C LYS A 78 -4.55 3.66 -7.56
N GLN A 79 -5.51 4.18 -6.79
CA GLN A 79 -5.37 5.48 -6.13
C GLN A 79 -4.23 5.48 -5.12
N ILE A 80 -4.10 4.43 -4.30
CA ILE A 80 -2.98 4.28 -3.35
C ILE A 80 -1.65 4.30 -4.10
N LYS A 81 -1.52 3.51 -5.18
CA LYS A 81 -0.29 3.50 -5.99
C LYS A 81 0.05 4.88 -6.57
N GLN A 82 -0.96 5.60 -7.06
CA GLN A 82 -0.76 6.96 -7.60
C GLN A 82 -0.30 7.93 -6.51
N VAL A 83 -0.92 7.88 -5.32
CA VAL A 83 -0.53 8.71 -4.18
C VAL A 83 0.89 8.38 -3.74
N SER A 84 1.25 7.10 -3.61
CA SER A 84 2.63 6.69 -3.28
C SER A 84 3.63 7.25 -4.28
N GLN A 85 3.37 7.12 -5.58
CA GLN A 85 4.26 7.69 -6.62
C GLN A 85 4.37 9.22 -6.56
N GLN A 86 3.30 9.92 -6.18
CA GLN A 86 3.33 11.37 -6.00
C GLN A 86 4.16 11.78 -4.78
N LEU A 87 4.06 11.01 -3.68
CA LEU A 87 4.87 11.22 -2.48
C LEU A 87 6.35 10.96 -2.75
N ASP A 88 6.70 9.90 -3.48
CA ASP A 88 8.09 9.61 -3.87
C ASP A 88 8.67 10.75 -4.72
N LYS A 89 7.89 11.25 -5.70
CA LYS A 89 8.28 12.43 -6.49
C LYS A 89 8.49 13.64 -5.61
N LEU A 90 7.63 13.89 -4.61
CA LEU A 90 7.79 15.03 -3.72
C LEU A 90 9.09 14.92 -2.91
N GLY A 91 9.45 13.72 -2.45
CA GLY A 91 10.73 13.44 -1.81
C GLY A 91 11.92 13.85 -2.68
N ASN A 92 11.92 13.43 -3.95
CA ASN A 92 12.99 13.79 -4.89
C ASN A 92 13.10 15.31 -5.11
N HIS A 93 11.97 16.03 -5.25
CA HIS A 93 12.02 17.49 -5.40
C HIS A 93 12.54 18.19 -4.14
N LEU A 94 12.35 17.61 -2.94
CA LEU A 94 12.95 18.14 -1.72
C LEU A 94 14.46 17.93 -1.70
N ASP A 95 14.95 16.79 -2.17
CA ASP A 95 16.39 16.53 -2.30
C ASP A 95 17.03 17.53 -3.29
N GLU A 96 16.41 17.73 -4.47
CA GLU A 96 16.83 18.74 -5.45
C GLU A 96 16.85 20.15 -4.84
N PHE A 97 15.81 20.53 -4.08
CA PHE A 97 15.73 21.83 -3.42
C PHE A 97 16.85 22.06 -2.41
N VAL A 98 17.25 21.03 -1.67
CA VAL A 98 18.39 21.11 -0.75
C VAL A 98 19.70 21.25 -1.51
N GLU A 99 19.85 20.54 -2.63
CA GLU A 99 21.01 20.68 -3.50
C GLU A 99 21.16 22.11 -4.03
N TRP A 100 20.06 22.73 -4.49
CA TRP A 100 20.06 24.12 -4.94
C TRP A 100 20.51 25.12 -3.87
N GLN A 101 20.24 24.85 -2.60
CA GLN A 101 20.71 25.69 -1.49
C GLN A 101 22.21 25.48 -1.20
N ILE A 102 22.72 24.27 -1.39
CA ILE A 102 24.14 23.94 -1.13
C ILE A 102 25.06 24.48 -2.22
N ARG A 103 24.67 24.32 -3.50
CA ARG A 103 25.47 24.73 -4.67
C ARG A 103 26.14 26.11 -4.55
N PRO A 104 25.45 27.21 -4.15
CA PRO A 104 26.07 28.54 -4.09
C PRO A 104 27.13 28.72 -2.99
N ALA A 105 27.08 27.93 -1.90
CA ALA A 105 27.94 28.12 -0.74
C ALA A 105 29.11 27.11 -0.67
N VAL A 106 28.95 25.95 -1.31
CA VAL A 106 29.78 24.77 -1.04
C VAL A 106 31.27 24.95 -1.34
N VAL A 107 31.61 25.67 -2.42
CA VAL A 107 33.01 25.99 -2.76
C VAL A 107 33.64 26.84 -1.66
N ALA A 108 32.96 27.93 -1.28
CA ALA A 108 33.47 28.83 -0.24
C ALA A 108 33.60 28.14 1.13
N LEU A 109 32.66 27.25 1.48
CA LEU A 109 32.71 26.48 2.72
C LEU A 109 33.95 25.58 2.80
N PHE A 110 34.29 24.87 1.72
CA PHE A 110 35.48 24.01 1.71
C PHE A 110 36.79 24.82 1.65
N GLN A 111 36.80 25.95 0.93
CA GLN A 111 37.94 26.88 0.95
C GLN A 111 38.21 27.43 2.37
N GLN A 112 37.16 27.75 3.13
CA GLN A 112 37.30 28.15 4.54
C GLN A 112 37.84 27.03 5.44
N ARG A 113 37.67 25.76 5.03
CA ARG A 113 38.29 24.59 5.68
C ARG A 113 39.70 24.28 5.17
N GLY A 114 40.27 25.14 4.33
CA GLY A 114 41.62 24.98 3.79
C GLY A 114 41.72 23.95 2.65
N ILE A 115 40.60 23.63 2.00
CA ILE A 115 40.56 22.78 0.80
C ILE A 115 40.39 23.69 -0.41
N ASP A 116 41.38 23.74 -1.30
CA ASP A 116 41.49 24.78 -2.35
C ASP A 116 40.67 24.45 -3.61
N VAL A 117 39.47 23.88 -3.44
CA VAL A 117 38.57 23.53 -4.55
C VAL A 117 37.97 24.78 -5.20
N TYR A 118 37.71 24.73 -6.51
CA TYR A 118 37.16 25.87 -7.25
C TYR A 118 36.16 25.51 -8.36
N GLU A 119 36.07 24.23 -8.74
CA GLU A 119 35.07 23.74 -9.69
C GLU A 119 33.93 23.03 -8.97
N LEU A 120 32.70 23.24 -9.45
CA LEU A 120 31.50 22.55 -8.97
C LEU A 120 30.81 21.85 -10.14
N TYR A 121 30.67 20.53 -10.03
CA TYR A 121 29.94 19.70 -10.99
C TYR A 121 28.74 19.05 -10.32
N PRO A 122 27.52 19.49 -10.64
CA PRO A 122 26.31 18.82 -10.18
C PRO A 122 25.97 17.56 -10.99
N GLU A 123 25.18 16.67 -10.39
CA GLU A 123 24.52 15.52 -11.04
C GLU A 123 25.50 14.66 -11.85
N LEU A 124 26.67 14.40 -11.28
CA LEU A 124 27.74 13.68 -11.97
C LEU A 124 27.46 12.18 -11.96
N SER A 125 27.16 11.64 -13.14
CA SER A 125 26.95 10.21 -13.34
C SER A 125 27.98 9.61 -14.30
N THR A 126 28.46 8.41 -14.00
CA THR A 126 29.33 7.63 -14.88
C THR A 126 28.96 6.15 -14.86
N GLN A 127 29.07 5.50 -16.01
CA GLN A 127 28.90 4.07 -16.15
C GLN A 127 30.11 3.48 -16.88
N ARG A 128 30.79 2.53 -16.24
CA ARG A 128 32.00 1.90 -16.79
C ARG A 128 32.10 0.46 -16.29
N GLY A 129 32.31 -0.48 -17.23
CA GLY A 129 32.51 -1.90 -16.89
C GLY A 129 31.30 -2.58 -16.23
N GLY A 130 30.08 -2.09 -16.48
CA GLY A 130 28.86 -2.61 -15.86
C GLY A 130 28.59 -2.07 -14.44
N GLU A 131 29.51 -1.28 -13.89
CA GLU A 131 29.33 -0.55 -12.64
C GLU A 131 28.91 0.90 -12.93
N GLY A 132 28.11 1.48 -12.04
CA GLY A 132 27.70 2.88 -12.08
C GLY A 132 28.11 3.62 -10.81
N LEU A 133 28.33 4.92 -10.96
CA LEU A 133 28.54 5.87 -9.87
C LEU A 133 27.76 7.14 -10.17
N GLU A 134 27.06 7.62 -9.15
CA GLU A 134 26.29 8.86 -9.14
C GLU A 134 26.78 9.68 -7.95
N ILE A 135 26.99 10.98 -8.18
CA ILE A 135 27.47 11.93 -7.19
C ILE A 135 26.62 13.18 -7.37
N ASP A 136 25.88 13.57 -6.32
CA ASP A 136 24.97 14.72 -6.40
C ASP A 136 25.76 16.01 -6.64
N LEU A 137 26.83 16.25 -5.88
CA LEU A 137 27.77 17.34 -6.12
C LEU A 137 29.22 16.87 -6.02
N LEU A 138 30.03 17.19 -7.02
CA LEU A 138 31.48 17.08 -6.98
C LEU A 138 32.10 18.47 -6.93
N VAL A 139 32.87 18.75 -5.89
CA VAL A 139 33.66 19.99 -5.75
C VAL A 139 35.13 19.63 -5.88
N VAL A 140 35.87 20.25 -6.79
CA VAL A 140 37.19 19.73 -7.19
C VAL A 140 38.16 20.85 -7.61
N ASN A 141 39.45 20.55 -7.50
CA ASN A 141 40.57 21.25 -8.16
C ASN A 141 41.56 20.21 -8.74
N ASP A 142 42.78 20.64 -9.05
CA ASP A 142 43.84 19.77 -9.59
C ASP A 142 44.30 18.66 -8.65
N THR A 143 44.15 18.82 -7.32
CA THR A 143 44.75 17.93 -6.30
C THR A 143 43.79 17.38 -5.25
N GLU A 144 42.58 17.89 -5.15
CA GLU A 144 41.60 17.65 -4.09
C GLU A 144 40.21 17.57 -4.70
N ALA A 145 39.40 16.65 -4.19
CA ALA A 145 38.01 16.50 -4.58
C ALA A 145 37.15 16.20 -3.35
N VAL A 146 35.96 16.78 -3.28
CA VAL A 146 34.95 16.45 -2.28
C VAL A 146 33.70 15.99 -3.00
N LEU A 147 33.31 14.74 -2.78
CA LEU A 147 32.09 14.15 -3.29
C LEU A 147 31.00 14.29 -2.23
N ILE A 148 29.85 14.83 -2.61
CA ILE A 148 28.78 15.17 -1.68
C ILE A 148 27.53 14.43 -2.09
N GLU A 149 26.99 13.63 -1.16
CA GLU A 149 25.63 13.11 -1.25
C GLU A 149 24.69 14.11 -0.55
N VAL A 150 23.61 14.48 -1.22
CA VAL A 150 22.62 15.45 -0.76
C VAL A 150 21.28 14.74 -0.53
N LYS A 151 20.71 14.96 0.65
CA LYS A 151 19.39 14.44 1.02
C LYS A 151 18.62 15.49 1.81
N SER A 152 17.32 15.59 1.60
CA SER A 152 16.43 16.39 2.44
C SER A 152 16.52 15.98 3.92
N LYS A 153 16.59 14.67 4.17
CA LYS A 153 16.83 14.08 5.50
C LYS A 153 17.71 12.84 5.36
N PRO A 154 19.05 12.98 5.40
CA PRO A 154 19.94 11.83 5.27
C PRO A 154 19.71 10.84 6.41
N ASN A 155 19.89 9.56 6.09
CA ASN A 155 19.88 8.45 7.04
C ASN A 155 21.18 7.64 6.91
N GLN A 156 21.38 6.66 7.80
CA GLN A 156 22.58 5.84 7.81
C GLN A 156 22.81 5.06 6.49
N ALA A 157 21.75 4.57 5.85
CA ALA A 157 21.88 3.85 4.59
C ALA A 157 22.35 4.75 3.44
N ASP A 158 21.97 6.04 3.46
CA ASP A 158 22.48 7.02 2.50
C ASP A 158 24.00 7.22 2.69
N VAL A 159 24.46 7.32 3.95
CA VAL A 159 25.88 7.40 4.28
C VAL A 159 26.63 6.16 3.79
N ASP A 160 26.09 4.96 4.05
CA ASP A 160 26.69 3.70 3.62
C ASP A 160 26.78 3.59 2.09
N LYS A 161 25.72 4.00 1.39
CA LYS A 161 25.69 4.04 -0.09
C LYS A 161 26.74 5.02 -0.61
N HIS A 162 26.87 6.19 -0.01
CA HIS A 162 27.88 7.19 -0.40
C HIS A 162 29.31 6.68 -0.21
N LEU A 163 29.59 6.02 0.92
CA LEU A 163 30.89 5.38 1.17
C LEU A 163 31.25 4.34 0.11
N GLN A 164 30.28 3.52 -0.32
CA GLN A 164 30.48 2.60 -1.44
C GLN A 164 30.76 3.33 -2.76
N GLY A 165 30.19 4.52 -2.97
CA GLY A 165 30.47 5.36 -4.12
C GLY A 165 31.91 5.89 -4.10
N LEU A 166 32.34 6.42 -2.95
CA LEU A 166 33.70 6.92 -2.72
C LEU A 166 34.77 5.84 -3.01
N GLU A 167 34.56 4.60 -2.57
CA GLU A 167 35.46 3.47 -2.85
C GLU A 167 35.61 3.15 -4.35
N LYS A 168 34.62 3.51 -5.16
CA LYS A 168 34.59 3.25 -6.61
C LYS A 168 35.06 4.44 -7.43
N PHE A 169 35.07 5.65 -6.85
CA PHE A 169 35.28 6.91 -7.55
C PHE A 169 36.50 6.90 -8.47
N LYS A 170 37.70 6.66 -7.92
CA LYS A 170 38.95 6.67 -8.69
C LYS A 170 39.03 5.55 -9.73
N ARG A 171 38.41 4.40 -9.45
CA ARG A 171 38.35 3.27 -10.39
C ARG A 171 37.47 3.59 -11.60
N LEU A 172 36.31 4.20 -11.37
CA LEU A 172 35.34 4.53 -12.41
C LEU A 172 35.66 5.86 -13.11
N MET A 173 36.44 6.73 -12.48
CA MET A 173 36.88 8.02 -13.02
C MET A 173 38.41 8.20 -12.90
N PRO A 174 39.22 7.48 -13.73
CA PRO A 174 40.69 7.50 -13.60
C PRO A 174 41.35 8.85 -13.80
N ARG A 175 40.66 9.85 -14.37
CA ARG A 175 41.14 11.24 -14.41
C ARG A 175 41.37 11.85 -13.02
N TYR A 176 40.76 11.27 -12.00
CA TYR A 176 40.88 11.70 -10.61
C TYR A 176 41.74 10.73 -9.76
N THR A 177 42.58 9.89 -10.38
CA THR A 177 43.39 8.91 -9.63
C THR A 177 44.32 9.58 -8.62
N ASP A 178 44.95 10.69 -8.99
CA ASP A 178 45.94 11.38 -8.15
C ASP A 178 45.33 12.45 -7.23
N VAL A 179 44.03 12.72 -7.33
CA VAL A 179 43.36 13.70 -6.45
C VAL A 179 43.12 13.09 -5.07
N GLN A 180 43.19 13.92 -4.04
CA GLN A 180 42.79 13.56 -2.69
C GLN A 180 41.26 13.63 -2.60
N ALA A 181 40.61 12.49 -2.81
CA ALA A 181 39.16 12.39 -2.74
C ALA A 181 38.71 12.33 -1.27
N MET A 182 37.76 13.17 -0.92
CA MET A 182 37.09 13.27 0.36
C MET A 182 35.58 13.14 0.13
N GLY A 183 34.85 12.84 1.20
CA GLY A 183 33.40 12.67 1.15
C GLY A 183 32.68 13.63 2.09
N ALA A 184 31.49 14.03 1.69
CA ALA A 184 30.57 14.80 2.51
C ALA A 184 29.15 14.27 2.38
N VAL A 185 28.35 14.44 3.42
CA VAL A 185 26.89 14.25 3.40
C VAL A 185 26.25 15.56 3.77
N ALA A 186 25.25 15.98 3.02
CA ALA A 186 24.55 17.23 3.25
C ALA A 186 23.05 17.00 3.39
N GLY A 187 22.41 17.76 4.26
CA GLY A 187 20.95 17.74 4.29
C GLY A 187 20.26 18.87 5.02
N MET A 188 18.97 19.03 4.74
CA MET A 188 18.12 20.02 5.44
C MET A 188 17.90 19.61 6.89
N VAL A 189 17.66 18.33 7.15
CA VAL A 189 17.52 17.79 8.52
C VAL A 189 18.53 16.68 8.74
N VAL A 190 19.68 17.03 9.32
CA VAL A 190 20.68 16.06 9.76
C VAL A 190 20.48 15.77 11.24
N THR A 191 20.08 14.54 11.58
CA THR A 191 19.93 14.14 12.99
C THR A 191 21.28 13.93 13.65
N ASN A 192 21.35 14.00 14.97
CA ASN A 192 22.59 13.76 15.70
C ASN A 192 23.16 12.36 15.41
N GLU A 193 22.31 11.34 15.30
CA GLU A 193 22.76 9.98 15.01
C GLU A 193 23.46 9.89 13.65
N VAL A 194 22.87 10.50 12.62
CA VAL A 194 23.43 10.49 11.26
C VAL A 194 24.69 11.34 11.17
N ARG A 195 24.69 12.52 11.83
CA ARG A 195 25.86 13.38 11.93
C ARG A 195 27.02 12.64 12.58
N ASP A 196 26.81 12.06 13.75
CA ASP A 196 27.87 11.39 14.52
C ASP A 196 28.36 10.13 13.77
N TYR A 197 27.46 9.44 13.07
CA TYR A 197 27.83 8.32 12.22
C TYR A 197 28.70 8.76 11.03
N ALA A 198 28.24 9.73 10.23
CA ALA A 198 29.00 10.24 9.08
C ALA A 198 30.35 10.84 9.50
N TYR A 199 30.37 11.57 10.62
CA TYR A 199 31.59 12.07 11.25
C TYR A 199 32.56 10.92 11.57
N GLY A 200 32.08 9.85 12.21
CA GLY A 200 32.87 8.67 12.55
C GLY A 200 33.41 7.91 11.33
N GLN A 201 32.76 8.03 10.18
CA GLN A 201 33.24 7.48 8.90
C GLN A 201 34.25 8.40 8.17
N GLY A 202 34.57 9.54 8.75
CA GLY A 202 35.52 10.51 8.20
C GLY A 202 34.92 11.38 7.10
N LEU A 203 33.59 11.58 7.10
CA LEU A 203 32.89 12.46 6.16
C LEU A 203 32.67 13.85 6.75
N PHE A 204 32.72 14.86 5.89
CA PHE A 204 32.12 16.15 6.20
C PHE A 204 30.61 16.01 6.32
N VAL A 205 30.00 16.81 7.20
CA VAL A 205 28.56 16.86 7.42
C VAL A 205 28.13 18.30 7.22
N LEU A 206 27.31 18.54 6.20
CA LEU A 206 26.75 19.85 5.90
C LEU A 206 25.29 19.89 6.34
N GLY A 207 24.88 21.01 6.91
CA GLY A 207 23.49 21.23 7.31
C GLY A 207 23.11 22.70 7.19
N LEU A 208 21.85 22.98 7.49
CA LEU A 208 21.33 24.35 7.55
C LEU A 208 21.44 24.90 8.98
N CYS A 209 21.90 26.14 9.09
CA CYS A 209 21.88 26.94 10.31
C CYS A 209 21.21 28.28 10.00
N GLY A 210 19.93 28.41 10.33
CA GLY A 210 19.12 29.52 9.82
C GLY A 210 18.96 29.41 8.30
N ASP A 211 19.30 30.46 7.58
CA ASP A 211 19.25 30.53 6.11
C ASP A 211 20.57 30.13 5.44
N ASP A 212 21.61 29.83 6.23
CA ASP A 212 22.96 29.54 5.72
C ASP A 212 23.27 28.03 5.75
N VAL A 213 24.03 27.58 4.76
CA VAL A 213 24.65 26.24 4.74
C VAL A 213 25.96 26.29 5.53
N VAL A 214 26.15 25.34 6.44
CA VAL A 214 27.34 25.26 7.30
C VAL A 214 27.91 23.85 7.35
N ILE A 215 29.22 23.74 7.58
CA ILE A 215 29.87 22.47 7.91
C ILE A 215 29.76 22.25 9.42
N LEU A 216 29.05 21.20 9.81
CA LEU A 216 28.71 20.84 11.19
C LEU A 216 29.84 20.12 11.94
N ASN A 217 30.88 19.64 11.24
CA ASN A 217 32.06 19.06 11.89
C ASN A 217 32.81 20.13 12.70
N GLU A 218 33.55 19.70 13.72
CA GLU A 218 34.47 20.58 14.45
C GLU A 218 35.53 21.20 13.53
N PRO A 219 36.08 22.40 13.83
CA PRO A 219 37.07 23.08 12.99
C PRO A 219 38.34 22.26 12.69
N ASP A 220 38.77 21.40 13.62
CA ASP A 220 39.97 20.57 13.53
C ASP A 220 39.73 19.19 12.90
N PHE A 221 38.49 18.90 12.49
CA PHE A 221 38.12 17.65 11.85
C PHE A 221 39.00 17.33 10.63
N GLN A 222 39.52 16.10 10.61
CA GLN A 222 40.32 15.59 9.50
C GLN A 222 39.50 14.58 8.70
N PRO A 223 39.13 14.89 7.44
CA PRO A 223 38.38 13.95 6.62
C PRO A 223 39.23 12.74 6.27
N ARG A 224 38.58 11.60 6.09
CA ARG A 224 39.21 10.44 5.47
C ARG A 224 39.52 10.77 4.00
N LYS A 225 40.58 10.16 3.46
CA LYS A 225 40.93 10.25 2.05
C LYS A 225 40.71 8.88 1.40
N TRP A 226 40.06 8.86 0.24
CA TRP A 226 39.74 7.65 -0.54
C TRP A 226 40.63 7.51 -1.77
#